data_AF-A0A2S8G038-F1
#
_entry.id   AF-A0A2S8G038-F1
#
_cell.length_a   1.000
_cell.length_b   1.000
_cell.length_c   1.000
_cell.angle_alpha   90.00
_cell.angle_beta   90.00
_cell.angle_gamma   90.00
#
_symmetry.space_group_name_H-M   'P 1'
#
loop_
_entity.id
_entity.type
_entity.pdbx_description
1 polymer ?
#
loop_
_entity_poly.entity_id
_entity_poly.type
_entity_poly.pdbx_seq_one_letter_code
_entity_poly.pdbx_strand_id
1 'polypeptide(L)'
;MTATFIKSSSNHWKPDDFDLASVKLPEPLLHITKTICLLESRCDDYAEYLLAIFRQRTEPWTAAIERWNFEECQHGETLRAVCEGGDHDFDFDARMSKYESLVSYHEPTGESVRGSVTAELVSRCVVEALASTLYRVLADSSDDREVSSVYATLARDEARHYGMFLKMLNVEAKENSKVGVLGRFRFALQRMLELEDAQIMLASCVVAGRADGQIRRRKEANWYLSRLYRFYRWRHLQYASRMLLRTIDLRATPVLVWLVTLGLWSAVRVRSMMANVAALIW
;
A
#
# COMPACT_ATOMS: atom_id res chain seq x y z
N MET A 1 0.21 -32.33 0.90
CA MET A 1 0.02 -31.22 1.84
C MET A 1 -0.45 -30.03 1.02
N THR A 2 -1.71 -29.63 1.15
CA THR A 2 -2.27 -28.42 0.52
C THR A 2 -1.49 -27.22 1.05
N ALA A 3 -0.65 -26.64 0.21
CA ALA A 3 0.22 -25.54 0.62
C ALA A 3 -0.63 -24.29 0.88
N THR A 4 -0.82 -23.91 2.14
CA THR A 4 -1.47 -22.66 2.53
C THR A 4 -0.54 -21.48 2.21
N PHE A 5 -0.99 -20.53 1.40
CA PHE A 5 -0.16 -19.38 1.01
C PHE A 5 0.03 -18.39 2.16
N ILE A 6 -1.06 -18.04 2.86
CA ILE A 6 -1.03 -17.24 4.08
C ILE A 6 -0.59 -18.09 5.27
N LYS A 7 0.33 -17.55 6.07
CA LYS A 7 0.64 -18.12 7.38
C LYS A 7 -0.49 -17.72 8.34
N SER A 8 -1.03 -18.67 9.10
CA SER A 8 -1.96 -18.33 10.18
C SER A 8 -1.30 -17.39 11.19
N SER A 9 -2.04 -16.39 11.68
CA SER A 9 -1.68 -15.68 12.91
C SER A 9 -2.37 -16.39 14.07
N SER A 10 -1.63 -16.76 15.11
CA SER A 10 -2.20 -17.45 16.28
C SER A 10 -3.12 -16.54 17.10
N ASN A 11 -2.90 -15.22 17.05
CA ASN A 11 -3.79 -14.20 17.59
C ASN A 11 -4.08 -13.20 16.48
N HIS A 12 -5.24 -13.33 15.85
CA HIS A 12 -5.71 -12.31 14.92
C HIS A 12 -6.27 -11.15 15.75
N TRP A 13 -5.71 -9.97 15.56
CA TRP A 13 -6.13 -8.76 16.25
C TRP A 13 -7.49 -8.29 15.71
N LYS A 14 -8.16 -7.40 16.43
CA LYS A 14 -9.42 -6.74 16.04
C LYS A 14 -9.32 -5.23 16.23
N PRO A 15 -10.14 -4.41 15.54
CA PRO A 15 -10.14 -2.96 15.74
C PRO A 15 -10.29 -2.56 17.23
N ASP A 16 -11.15 -3.26 17.97
CA ASP A 16 -11.41 -3.04 19.40
C ASP A 16 -10.24 -3.40 20.34
N ASP A 17 -9.15 -3.98 19.82
CA ASP A 17 -7.94 -4.25 20.61
C ASP A 17 -7.13 -2.96 20.90
N PHE A 18 -7.48 -1.83 20.27
CA PHE A 18 -6.82 -0.54 20.41
C PHE A 18 -7.76 0.50 21.05
N ASP A 19 -7.25 1.29 22.00
CA ASP A 19 -8.00 2.42 22.56
C ASP A 19 -7.85 3.66 21.67
N LEU A 20 -8.77 3.82 20.72
CA LEU A 20 -8.74 4.87 19.69
C LEU A 20 -9.75 6.00 19.95
N ALA A 21 -10.33 6.07 21.15
CA ALA A 21 -11.32 7.10 21.49
C ALA A 21 -10.73 8.52 21.49
N SER A 22 -9.42 8.65 21.70
CA SER A 22 -8.69 9.92 21.59
C SER A 22 -7.33 9.69 20.96
N VAL A 23 -7.14 10.21 19.75
CA VAL A 23 -5.90 10.07 18.98
C VAL A 23 -5.21 11.41 18.85
N LYS A 24 -3.89 11.44 19.06
CA LYS A 24 -3.06 12.64 18.91
C LYS A 24 -2.05 12.49 17.79
N LEU A 25 -2.43 12.92 16.59
CA LEU A 25 -1.53 12.99 15.44
C LEU A 25 -1.29 14.44 15.02
N PRO A 26 -0.05 14.82 14.68
CA PRO A 26 0.20 16.10 14.04
C PRO A 26 -0.52 16.15 12.68
N GLU A 27 -0.97 17.35 12.27
CA GLU A 27 -1.80 17.54 11.07
C GLU A 27 -1.27 16.83 9.81
N PRO A 28 0.05 16.85 9.49
CA PRO A 28 0.54 16.16 8.30
C PRO A 28 0.36 14.64 8.38
N LEU A 29 0.52 14.06 9.57
CA LEU A 29 0.36 12.63 9.78
C LEU A 29 -1.12 12.25 9.74
N LEU A 30 -1.99 13.04 10.38
CA LEU A 30 -3.44 12.82 10.34
C LEU A 30 -4.00 12.90 8.90
N HIS A 31 -3.54 13.86 8.10
CA HIS A 31 -3.93 13.95 6.68
C HIS A 31 -3.49 12.70 5.90
N ILE A 32 -2.24 12.24 6.09
CA ILE A 32 -1.73 11.02 5.45
C ILE A 32 -2.58 9.82 5.87
N THR A 33 -2.91 9.70 7.15
CA THR A 33 -3.74 8.60 7.68
C THR A 33 -5.13 8.60 7.09
N LYS A 34 -5.81 9.75 7.03
CA LYS A 34 -7.12 9.88 6.37
C LYS A 34 -7.05 9.53 4.89
N THR A 35 -5.96 9.91 4.22
CA THR A 35 -5.75 9.59 2.81
C THR A 35 -5.65 8.08 2.61
N ILE A 36 -4.83 7.40 3.43
CA ILE A 36 -4.66 5.95 3.38
C ILE A 36 -5.93 5.23 3.81
N CYS A 37 -6.67 5.74 4.79
CA CYS A 37 -7.96 5.21 5.23
C CYS A 37 -8.95 5.05 4.05
N LEU A 38 -9.06 6.04 3.17
CA LEU A 38 -9.89 5.93 1.96
C LEU A 38 -9.38 4.87 0.98
N LEU A 39 -8.08 4.56 0.98
CA LEU A 39 -7.51 3.50 0.13
C LEU A 39 -7.69 2.11 0.72
N GLU A 40 -7.53 1.92 2.03
CA GLU A 40 -7.71 0.60 2.66
C GLU A 40 -9.18 0.23 2.81
N SER A 41 -10.08 1.21 2.88
CA SER A 41 -11.53 0.97 2.94
C SER A 41 -12.13 0.52 1.59
N ARG A 42 -11.28 0.06 0.67
CA ARG A 42 -11.59 -0.37 -0.70
C ARG A 42 -11.29 -1.86 -0.94
N CYS A 43 -11.38 -2.65 0.13
CA CYS A 43 -11.02 -4.07 0.09
C CYS A 43 -11.90 -4.88 -0.88
N ASP A 44 -13.23 -4.72 -0.83
CA ASP A 44 -14.18 -5.67 -1.42
C ASP A 44 -14.05 -5.87 -2.94
N ASP A 45 -14.13 -4.80 -3.73
CA ASP A 45 -14.12 -4.91 -5.20
C ASP A 45 -12.76 -5.41 -5.74
N TYR A 46 -11.67 -5.24 -4.97
CA TYR A 46 -10.36 -5.72 -5.40
C TYR A 46 -10.18 -7.22 -5.20
N ALA A 47 -10.82 -7.79 -4.17
CA ALA A 47 -10.84 -9.23 -3.98
C ALA A 47 -11.63 -9.93 -5.10
N GLU A 48 -12.79 -9.40 -5.50
CA GLU A 48 -13.56 -9.91 -6.65
C GLU A 48 -12.71 -9.92 -7.93
N TYR A 49 -11.98 -8.84 -8.17
CA TYR A 49 -11.06 -8.72 -9.29
C TYR A 49 -9.98 -9.83 -9.28
N LEU A 50 -9.31 -10.04 -8.14
CA LEU A 50 -8.27 -11.07 -8.01
C LEU A 50 -8.84 -12.49 -8.11
N LEU A 51 -10.01 -12.74 -7.52
CA LEU A 51 -10.70 -14.03 -7.60
C LEU A 51 -11.08 -14.37 -9.05
N ALA A 52 -11.53 -13.39 -9.83
CA ALA A 52 -11.79 -13.59 -11.25
C ALA A 52 -10.52 -13.98 -12.02
N ILE A 53 -9.38 -13.32 -11.77
CA ILE A 53 -8.10 -13.64 -12.41
C ILE A 53 -7.63 -15.05 -12.05
N PHE A 54 -7.80 -15.45 -10.78
CA PHE A 54 -7.33 -16.74 -10.27
C PHE A 54 -8.36 -17.86 -10.37
N ARG A 55 -9.50 -17.64 -11.03
CA ARG A 55 -10.61 -18.62 -11.11
C ARG A 55 -10.25 -20.02 -11.63
N GLN A 56 -9.16 -20.14 -12.38
CA GLN A 56 -8.65 -21.43 -12.90
C GLN A 56 -7.56 -22.06 -12.02
N ARG A 57 -7.20 -21.42 -10.90
CA ARG A 57 -6.20 -21.92 -9.95
C ARG A 57 -6.87 -22.84 -8.92
N THR A 58 -6.05 -23.51 -8.12
CA THR A 58 -6.52 -24.43 -7.07
C THR A 58 -7.13 -23.68 -5.89
N GLU A 59 -7.99 -24.36 -5.13
CA GLU A 59 -8.69 -23.81 -3.96
C GLU A 59 -7.80 -23.02 -2.98
N PRO A 60 -6.53 -23.40 -2.70
CA PRO A 60 -5.66 -22.61 -1.83
C PRO A 60 -5.41 -21.17 -2.29
N TRP A 61 -5.55 -20.86 -3.59
CA TRP A 61 -5.46 -19.49 -4.10
C TRP A 61 -6.67 -18.67 -3.68
N THR A 62 -7.87 -19.21 -3.85
CA THR A 62 -9.13 -18.58 -3.44
C THR A 62 -9.13 -18.30 -1.94
N ALA A 63 -8.84 -19.32 -1.12
CA ALA A 63 -8.78 -19.18 0.33
C ALA A 63 -7.75 -18.14 0.80
N ALA A 64 -6.64 -17.99 0.07
CA ALA A 64 -5.63 -16.97 0.36
C ALA A 64 -6.13 -15.56 0.06
N ILE A 65 -6.84 -15.35 -1.05
CA ILE A 65 -7.41 -14.04 -1.41
C ILE A 65 -8.57 -13.66 -0.49
N GLU A 66 -9.46 -14.59 -0.16
CA GLU A 66 -10.54 -14.33 0.80
C GLU A 66 -10.01 -13.96 2.17
N ARG A 67 -8.96 -14.66 2.63
CA ARG A 67 -8.32 -14.35 3.90
C ARG A 67 -7.62 -12.99 3.86
N TRP A 68 -6.90 -12.68 2.78
CA TRP A 68 -6.29 -11.37 2.56
C TRP A 68 -7.36 -10.27 2.60
N ASN A 69 -8.46 -10.41 1.86
CA ASN A 69 -9.54 -9.41 1.82
C ASN A 69 -10.12 -9.12 3.21
N PHE A 70 -10.37 -10.18 3.99
CA PHE A 70 -10.84 -10.03 5.37
C PHE A 70 -9.89 -9.16 6.22
N GLU A 71 -8.57 -9.38 6.09
CA GLU A 71 -7.57 -8.62 6.83
C GLU A 71 -7.49 -7.16 6.34
N GLU A 72 -7.60 -6.93 5.02
CA GLU A 72 -7.62 -5.58 4.41
C GLU A 72 -8.84 -4.75 4.84
N CYS A 73 -10.04 -5.35 4.86
CA CYS A 73 -11.23 -4.64 5.35
C CYS A 73 -11.07 -4.20 6.80
N GLN A 74 -10.43 -5.04 7.62
CA GLN A 74 -10.13 -4.71 9.00
C GLN A 74 -9.13 -3.54 9.13
N HIS A 75 -8.20 -3.39 8.17
CA HIS A 75 -7.30 -2.23 8.12
C HIS A 75 -8.09 -0.94 7.88
N GLY A 76 -9.02 -0.95 6.92
CA GLY A 76 -9.93 0.16 6.62
C GLY A 76 -10.74 0.59 7.85
N GLU A 77 -11.41 -0.36 8.51
CA GLU A 77 -12.19 -0.13 9.74
C GLU A 77 -11.34 0.50 10.85
N THR A 78 -10.14 -0.03 11.07
CA THR A 78 -9.24 0.45 12.13
C THR A 78 -8.70 1.85 11.83
N LEU A 79 -8.34 2.13 10.57
CA LEU A 79 -7.89 3.45 10.18
C LEU A 79 -9.01 4.48 10.24
N ARG A 80 -10.26 4.09 9.95
CA ARG A 80 -11.43 4.96 10.16
C ARG A 80 -11.52 5.38 11.64
N ALA A 81 -11.43 4.42 12.57
CA ALA A 81 -11.43 4.71 14.00
C ALA A 81 -10.27 5.64 14.42
N VAL A 82 -9.05 5.42 13.89
CA VAL A 82 -7.92 6.35 14.11
C VAL A 82 -8.24 7.76 13.62
N CYS A 83 -8.88 7.89 12.45
CA CYS A 83 -9.19 9.18 11.85
C CYS A 83 -10.28 9.93 12.63
N GLU A 84 -11.38 9.27 13.00
CA GLU A 84 -12.49 9.84 13.77
C GLU A 84 -12.08 10.17 15.21
N GLY A 85 -11.17 9.39 15.80
CA GLY A 85 -10.57 9.69 17.10
C GLY A 85 -9.57 10.85 17.08
N GLY A 86 -8.99 11.16 15.91
CA GLY A 86 -8.02 12.24 15.71
C GLY A 86 -8.61 13.54 15.17
N ASP A 87 -9.81 13.47 14.58
CA ASP A 87 -10.62 14.60 14.12
C ASP A 87 -12.10 14.23 14.12
N HIS A 88 -12.84 14.76 15.10
CA HIS A 88 -14.27 14.50 15.26
C HIS A 88 -15.15 15.11 14.16
N ASP A 89 -14.61 16.06 13.37
CA ASP A 89 -15.32 16.65 12.23
C ASP A 89 -15.08 15.86 10.93
N PHE A 90 -14.32 14.76 10.98
CA PHE A 90 -14.05 13.91 9.82
C PHE A 90 -15.26 13.05 9.46
N ASP A 91 -16.04 13.52 8.49
CA ASP A 91 -17.12 12.75 7.86
C ASP A 91 -16.56 11.71 6.88
N PHE A 92 -16.21 10.53 7.40
CA PHE A 92 -15.64 9.45 6.58
C PHE A 92 -16.56 9.06 5.42
N ASP A 93 -17.85 8.86 5.68
CA ASP A 93 -18.78 8.30 4.68
C ASP A 93 -18.96 9.26 3.50
N ALA A 94 -19.05 10.58 3.75
CA ALA A 94 -19.11 11.57 2.68
C ALA A 94 -17.80 11.64 1.87
N ARG A 95 -16.63 11.54 2.53
CA ARG A 95 -15.34 11.50 1.83
C ARG A 95 -15.17 10.22 1.02
N MET A 96 -15.59 9.09 1.55
CA MET A 96 -15.50 7.80 0.86
C MET A 96 -16.36 7.79 -0.41
N SER A 97 -17.62 8.21 -0.31
CA SER A 97 -18.52 8.33 -1.46
C SER A 97 -17.97 9.27 -2.54
N LYS A 98 -17.40 10.42 -2.16
CA LYS A 98 -16.73 11.33 -3.11
C LYS A 98 -15.51 10.69 -3.75
N TYR A 99 -14.74 9.90 -3.01
CA TYR A 99 -13.56 9.23 -3.54
C TYR A 99 -13.94 8.12 -4.54
N GLU A 100 -14.96 7.33 -4.24
CA GLU A 100 -15.52 6.31 -5.14
C GLU A 100 -16.05 6.91 -6.44
N SER A 101 -16.66 8.10 -6.39
CA SER A 101 -17.12 8.78 -7.60
C SER A 101 -15.98 9.22 -8.53
N LEU A 102 -14.74 9.25 -8.05
CA LEU A 102 -13.56 9.68 -8.80
C LEU A 102 -12.65 8.54 -9.25
N VAL A 103 -12.77 7.37 -8.63
CA VAL A 103 -11.86 6.24 -8.84
C VAL A 103 -12.67 4.96 -9.02
N SER A 104 -12.68 4.47 -10.26
CA SER A 104 -13.30 3.20 -10.64
C SER A 104 -12.38 2.01 -10.39
N TYR A 105 -12.97 0.85 -10.08
CA TYR A 105 -12.26 -0.42 -10.05
C TYR A 105 -12.06 -1.01 -11.44
N HIS A 106 -11.22 -2.04 -11.48
CA HIS A 106 -11.10 -2.89 -12.66
C HIS A 106 -12.21 -3.93 -12.63
N GLU A 107 -12.96 -4.02 -13.73
CA GLU A 107 -13.99 -5.04 -13.89
C GLU A 107 -13.41 -6.45 -13.69
N PRO A 108 -14.10 -7.35 -12.96
CA PRO A 108 -13.65 -8.72 -12.69
C PRO A 108 -13.84 -9.64 -13.91
N THR A 109 -13.25 -9.29 -15.06
CA THR A 109 -13.37 -10.04 -16.32
C THR A 109 -12.60 -11.37 -16.32
N GLY A 110 -11.71 -11.56 -15.35
CA GLY A 110 -10.76 -12.66 -15.28
C GLY A 110 -9.46 -12.43 -16.04
N GLU A 111 -9.31 -11.27 -16.70
CA GLU A 111 -8.07 -10.84 -17.32
C GLU A 111 -7.35 -9.82 -16.44
N SER A 112 -6.03 -10.02 -16.26
CA SER A 112 -5.25 -9.01 -15.56
C SER A 112 -5.11 -7.76 -16.44
N VAL A 113 -5.40 -6.59 -15.90
CA VAL A 113 -5.15 -5.29 -16.55
C VAL A 113 -3.66 -5.00 -16.69
N ARG A 114 -2.81 -5.79 -16.04
CA ARG A 114 -1.35 -5.80 -16.20
C ARG A 114 -0.89 -6.80 -17.27
N GLY A 115 -1.82 -7.45 -17.96
CA GLY A 115 -1.63 -8.30 -19.14
C GLY A 115 -1.25 -9.75 -18.85
N SER A 116 -0.93 -10.11 -17.60
CA SER A 116 -0.69 -11.50 -17.22
C SER A 116 -0.80 -11.72 -15.70
N VAL A 117 -1.06 -12.95 -15.28
CA VAL A 117 -1.05 -13.37 -13.87
C VAL A 117 0.28 -13.05 -13.19
N THR A 118 1.41 -13.27 -13.87
CA THR A 118 2.73 -12.93 -13.32
C THR A 118 2.89 -11.42 -13.11
N ALA A 119 2.45 -10.60 -14.06
CA ALA A 119 2.51 -9.15 -13.92
C ALA A 119 1.62 -8.65 -12.77
N GLU A 120 0.43 -9.26 -12.60
CA GLU A 120 -0.47 -8.96 -11.49
C GLU A 120 0.18 -9.29 -10.14
N LEU A 121 0.73 -10.50 -9.99
CA LEU A 121 1.37 -10.93 -8.75
C LEU A 121 2.61 -10.10 -8.41
N VAL A 122 3.40 -9.68 -9.41
CA VAL A 122 4.51 -8.73 -9.21
C VAL A 122 3.98 -7.38 -8.72
N SER A 123 2.90 -6.89 -9.34
CA SER A 123 2.25 -5.64 -8.95
C SER A 123 1.77 -5.69 -7.50
N ARG A 124 1.10 -6.78 -7.09
CA ARG A 124 0.69 -7.01 -5.70
C ARG A 124 1.87 -7.05 -4.74
N CYS A 125 2.92 -7.80 -5.06
CA CYS A 125 4.14 -7.82 -4.24
C CYS A 125 4.75 -6.42 -4.05
N VAL A 126 4.67 -5.54 -5.05
CA VAL A 126 5.13 -4.15 -4.91
C VAL A 126 4.23 -3.34 -3.99
N VAL A 127 2.90 -3.46 -4.14
CA VAL A 127 1.92 -2.78 -3.28
C VAL A 127 2.17 -3.16 -1.82
N GLU A 128 2.16 -4.45 -1.50
CA GLU A 128 2.35 -4.94 -0.12
C GLU A 128 3.72 -4.54 0.46
N ALA A 129 4.77 -4.56 -0.35
CA ALA A 129 6.09 -4.15 0.11
C ALA A 129 6.15 -2.66 0.45
N LEU A 130 5.48 -1.83 -0.35
CA LEU A 130 5.41 -0.39 -0.12
C LEU A 130 4.46 -0.04 1.02
N ALA A 131 3.31 -0.70 1.16
CA ALA A 131 2.39 -0.55 2.28
C ALA A 131 3.05 -0.96 3.61
N SER A 132 3.70 -2.14 3.66
CA SER A 132 4.47 -2.57 4.84
C SER A 132 5.56 -1.58 5.22
N THR A 133 6.22 -0.96 4.22
CA THR A 133 7.23 0.07 4.46
C THR A 133 6.61 1.37 4.95
N LEU A 134 5.50 1.79 4.35
CA LEU A 134 4.76 3.00 4.71
C LEU A 134 4.30 2.93 6.16
N TYR A 135 3.62 1.87 6.56
CA TYR A 135 3.17 1.72 7.95
C TYR A 135 4.33 1.69 8.95
N ARG A 136 5.50 1.12 8.60
CA ARG A 136 6.70 1.26 9.44
C ARG A 136 7.16 2.71 9.57
N VAL A 137 7.12 3.48 8.48
CA VAL A 137 7.43 4.92 8.48
C VAL A 137 6.47 5.66 9.41
N LEU A 138 5.17 5.39 9.33
CA LEU A 138 4.15 6.04 10.14
C LEU A 138 4.28 5.66 11.63
N ALA A 139 4.48 4.38 11.93
CA ALA A 139 4.71 3.90 13.31
C ALA A 139 5.91 4.61 13.97
N ASP A 140 7.00 4.78 13.22
CA ASP A 140 8.24 5.45 13.64
C ASP A 140 8.12 6.98 13.80
N SER A 141 7.02 7.55 13.30
CA SER A 141 6.77 9.00 13.23
C SER A 141 5.60 9.45 14.11
N SER A 142 4.85 8.52 14.70
CA SER A 142 3.77 8.81 15.65
C SER A 142 4.32 8.79 17.08
N ASP A 143 4.06 9.86 17.83
CA ASP A 143 4.32 9.91 19.28
C ASP A 143 3.16 9.32 20.09
N ASP A 144 1.98 9.19 19.48
CA ASP A 144 0.86 8.47 20.05
C ASP A 144 1.13 6.96 20.00
N ARG A 145 1.16 6.33 21.17
CA ARG A 145 1.52 4.92 21.35
C ARG A 145 0.49 3.97 20.77
N GLU A 146 -0.80 4.28 20.93
CA GLU A 146 -1.89 3.43 20.43
C GLU A 146 -1.86 3.45 18.90
N VAL A 147 -1.76 4.63 18.30
CA VAL A 147 -1.66 4.75 16.83
C VAL A 147 -0.37 4.13 16.30
N SER A 148 0.76 4.31 16.99
CA SER A 148 2.02 3.66 16.61
C SER A 148 1.88 2.13 16.62
N SER A 149 1.13 1.58 17.59
CA SER A 149 0.81 0.15 17.67
C SER A 149 -0.08 -0.32 16.51
N VAL A 150 -1.09 0.47 16.13
CA VAL A 150 -1.93 0.21 14.94
C VAL A 150 -1.04 0.13 13.69
N TYR A 151 -0.24 1.16 13.41
CA TYR A 151 0.65 1.15 12.24
C TYR A 151 1.65 -0.01 12.27
N ALA A 152 2.23 -0.33 13.44
CA ALA A 152 3.12 -1.48 13.55
C ALA A 152 2.40 -2.81 13.28
N THR A 153 1.11 -2.90 13.61
CA THR A 153 0.27 -4.07 13.35
C THR A 153 -0.04 -4.20 11.87
N LEU A 154 -0.55 -3.15 11.22
CA LEU A 154 -0.80 -3.12 9.78
C LEU A 154 0.50 -3.44 9.02
N ALA A 155 1.63 -2.84 9.39
CA ALA A 155 2.94 -3.15 8.78
C ALA A 155 3.32 -4.64 8.80
N ARG A 156 2.90 -5.39 9.83
CA ARG A 156 3.15 -6.84 9.94
C ARG A 156 2.22 -7.64 9.04
N ASP A 157 0.96 -7.22 8.92
CA ASP A 157 0.00 -7.84 8.01
C ASP A 157 0.43 -7.65 6.56
N GLU A 158 0.85 -6.44 6.16
CA GLU A 158 1.36 -6.22 4.81
C GLU A 158 2.63 -7.02 4.51
N ALA A 159 3.47 -7.25 5.52
CA ALA A 159 4.63 -8.13 5.36
C ALA A 159 4.20 -9.61 5.15
N ARG A 160 3.11 -10.05 5.78
CA ARG A 160 2.50 -11.37 5.58
C ARG A 160 1.83 -11.46 4.21
N HIS A 161 1.07 -10.45 3.80
CA HIS A 161 0.42 -10.33 2.49
C HIS A 161 1.46 -10.36 1.37
N TYR A 162 2.55 -9.60 1.51
CA TYR A 162 3.70 -9.69 0.62
C TYR A 162 4.23 -11.13 0.53
N GLY A 163 4.40 -11.80 1.67
CA GLY A 163 4.87 -13.18 1.73
C GLY A 163 3.93 -14.17 1.03
N MET A 164 2.61 -13.95 1.14
CA MET A 164 1.58 -14.70 0.41
C MET A 164 1.73 -14.50 -1.10
N PHE A 165 1.67 -13.26 -1.59
CA PHE A 165 1.77 -12.97 -3.02
C PHE A 165 3.11 -13.40 -3.61
N LEU A 166 4.21 -13.30 -2.87
CA LEU A 166 5.52 -13.78 -3.31
C LEU A 166 5.53 -15.30 -3.50
N LYS A 167 4.87 -16.07 -2.60
CA LYS A 167 4.73 -17.51 -2.78
C LYS A 167 3.87 -17.84 -4.00
N MET A 168 2.75 -17.14 -4.19
CA MET A 168 1.88 -17.31 -5.36
C MET A 168 2.65 -16.99 -6.66
N LEU A 169 3.43 -15.90 -6.67
CA LEU A 169 4.30 -15.52 -7.77
C LEU A 169 5.34 -16.60 -8.09
N ASN A 170 5.90 -17.25 -7.07
CA ASN A 170 6.87 -18.32 -7.25
C ASN A 170 6.25 -19.62 -7.75
N VAL A 171 4.99 -19.92 -7.39
CA VAL A 171 4.23 -21.03 -7.98
C VAL A 171 3.95 -20.73 -9.44
N GLU A 172 3.41 -19.55 -9.74
CA GLU A 172 3.11 -19.12 -11.12
C GLU A 172 4.36 -19.15 -12.02
N ALA A 173 5.52 -18.70 -11.53
CA ALA A 173 6.75 -18.72 -12.34
C ALA A 173 7.24 -20.13 -12.69
N LYS A 174 7.00 -21.11 -11.81
CA LYS A 174 7.38 -22.50 -12.06
C LYS A 174 6.49 -23.14 -13.10
N GLU A 175 5.20 -22.80 -13.09
CA GLU A 175 4.19 -23.33 -14.02
C GLU A 175 4.22 -22.60 -15.37
N ASN A 176 4.49 -21.29 -15.37
CA ASN A 176 4.44 -20.41 -16.54
C ASN A 176 5.70 -19.52 -16.61
N SER A 177 6.84 -20.10 -17.00
CA SER A 177 8.18 -19.46 -16.98
C SER A 177 8.43 -18.35 -18.02
N LYS A 178 7.38 -17.71 -18.56
CA LYS A 178 7.49 -16.73 -19.65
C LYS A 178 8.13 -15.40 -19.23
N VAL A 179 8.21 -15.11 -17.92
CA VAL A 179 8.69 -13.82 -17.40
C VAL A 179 9.89 -14.03 -16.48
N GLY A 180 11.08 -13.75 -17.00
CA GLY A 180 12.31 -13.72 -16.21
C GLY A 180 12.49 -12.44 -15.38
N VAL A 181 13.66 -12.34 -14.73
CA VAL A 181 14.05 -11.21 -13.85
C VAL A 181 13.78 -9.83 -14.49
N LEU A 182 14.16 -9.64 -15.76
CA LEU A 182 13.98 -8.35 -16.44
C LEU A 182 12.51 -7.97 -16.63
N GLY A 183 11.66 -8.96 -16.94
CA GLY A 183 10.22 -8.75 -17.07
C GLY A 183 9.59 -8.39 -15.74
N ARG A 184 9.95 -9.10 -14.66
CA ARG A 184 9.52 -8.77 -13.29
C ARG A 184 9.98 -7.38 -12.86
N PHE A 185 11.22 -7.02 -13.17
CA PHE A 185 11.76 -5.68 -12.91
C PHE A 185 10.94 -4.60 -13.62
N ARG A 186 10.62 -4.80 -14.90
CA ARG A 186 9.79 -3.85 -15.66
C ARG A 186 8.40 -3.68 -15.05
N PHE A 187 7.74 -4.79 -14.69
CA PHE A 187 6.42 -4.73 -14.05
C PHE A 187 6.47 -4.06 -12.67
N ALA A 188 7.51 -4.36 -11.88
CA ALA A 188 7.69 -3.75 -10.57
C ALA A 188 7.91 -2.23 -10.68
N LEU A 189 8.80 -1.80 -11.58
CA LEU A 189 9.07 -0.38 -11.83
C LEU A 189 7.83 0.35 -12.34
N GLN A 190 7.11 -0.24 -13.30
CA GLN A 190 5.85 0.33 -13.80
C GLN A 190 4.85 0.52 -12.65
N ARG A 191 4.68 -0.49 -11.78
CA ARG A 191 3.76 -0.39 -10.65
C ARG A 191 4.17 0.69 -9.66
N MET A 192 5.46 0.83 -9.37
CA MET A 192 5.97 1.90 -8.49
C MET A 192 5.63 3.29 -9.04
N LEU A 193 5.80 3.51 -10.36
CA LEU A 193 5.46 4.78 -11.00
C LEU A 193 3.94 5.04 -11.05
N GLU A 194 3.12 4.01 -11.23
CA GLU A 194 1.66 4.13 -11.21
C GLU A 194 1.11 4.50 -9.83
N LEU A 195 1.71 3.97 -8.75
CA LEU A 195 1.30 4.24 -7.37
C LEU A 195 1.48 5.72 -6.97
N GLU A 196 2.41 6.42 -7.61
CA GLU A 196 2.72 7.81 -7.25
C GLU A 196 1.65 8.83 -7.66
N ASP A 197 0.72 8.54 -8.59
CA ASP A 197 0.06 9.64 -9.32
C ASP A 197 -1.48 9.72 -9.33
N ALA A 198 -2.24 8.61 -9.31
CA ALA A 198 -3.70 8.72 -9.53
C ALA A 198 -4.55 8.61 -8.26
N GLN A 199 -4.54 7.45 -7.59
CA GLN A 199 -5.51 7.13 -6.55
C GLN A 199 -5.22 7.84 -5.23
N ILE A 200 -3.99 7.78 -4.73
CA ILE A 200 -3.57 8.46 -3.49
C ILE A 200 -3.76 9.98 -3.62
N MET A 201 -3.52 10.55 -4.81
CA MET A 201 -3.68 11.99 -5.02
C MET A 201 -5.15 12.41 -5.04
N LEU A 202 -6.03 11.59 -5.61
CA LEU A 202 -7.46 11.82 -5.56
C LEU A 202 -7.98 11.72 -4.12
N ALA A 203 -7.58 10.68 -3.38
CA ALA A 203 -7.90 10.55 -1.96
C ALA A 203 -7.41 11.75 -1.14
N SER A 204 -6.16 12.21 -1.36
CA SER A 204 -5.60 13.37 -0.67
C SER A 204 -6.38 14.65 -0.98
N CYS A 205 -6.78 14.87 -2.25
CA CYS A 205 -7.66 15.99 -2.61
C CYS A 205 -9.03 15.90 -1.93
N VAL A 206 -9.62 14.71 -1.87
CA VAL A 206 -10.91 14.48 -1.20
C VAL A 206 -10.79 14.78 0.28
N VAL A 207 -9.78 14.26 0.98
CA VAL A 207 -9.49 14.52 2.40
C VAL A 207 -9.21 16.00 2.68
N ALA A 208 -8.61 16.72 1.73
CA ALA A 208 -8.40 18.16 1.87
C ALA A 208 -9.63 19.02 1.55
N GLY A 209 -10.76 18.43 1.13
CA GLY A 209 -11.93 19.20 0.66
C GLY A 209 -11.67 19.94 -0.66
N ARG A 210 -10.69 19.48 -1.45
CA ARG A 210 -10.26 20.10 -2.72
C ARG A 210 -10.81 19.37 -3.96
N ALA A 211 -11.77 18.46 -3.77
CA ALA A 211 -12.29 17.58 -4.83
C ALA A 211 -13.50 18.14 -5.60
N ASP A 212 -14.02 19.31 -5.22
CA ASP A 212 -15.18 19.95 -5.89
C ASP A 212 -14.77 20.90 -7.02
N GLY A 213 -13.47 21.13 -7.22
CA GLY A 213 -12.92 21.94 -8.30
C GLY A 213 -12.00 21.15 -9.25
N GLN A 214 -11.29 21.87 -10.11
CA GLN A 214 -10.31 21.24 -11.01
C GLN A 214 -9.17 20.59 -10.21
N ILE A 215 -9.10 19.26 -10.23
CA ILE A 215 -8.10 18.48 -9.50
C ILE A 215 -6.72 18.68 -10.11
N ARG A 216 -5.87 19.48 -9.45
CA ARG A 216 -4.47 19.71 -9.84
C ARG A 216 -3.57 18.62 -9.28
N ARG A 217 -3.66 17.39 -9.82
CA ARG A 217 -2.95 16.19 -9.33
C ARG A 217 -1.47 16.42 -9.00
N ARG A 218 -0.70 17.02 -9.91
CA ARG A 218 0.73 17.32 -9.68
C ARG A 218 0.99 18.23 -8.48
N LYS A 219 0.07 19.18 -8.25
CA LYS A 219 0.15 20.12 -7.13
C LYS A 219 -0.15 19.42 -5.81
N GLU A 220 -1.19 18.59 -5.79
CA GLU A 220 -1.50 17.71 -4.66
C GLU A 220 -0.33 16.76 -4.35
N ALA A 221 0.27 16.16 -5.38
CA ALA A 221 1.43 15.28 -5.24
C ALA A 221 2.63 15.97 -4.60
N ASN A 222 2.93 17.20 -5.00
CA ASN A 222 3.99 17.96 -4.35
C ASN A 222 3.65 18.24 -2.87
N TRP A 223 2.41 18.60 -2.57
CA TRP A 223 1.99 18.88 -1.20
C TRP A 223 2.01 17.63 -0.30
N TYR A 224 1.52 16.50 -0.80
CA TYR A 224 1.44 15.23 -0.08
C TYR A 224 2.83 14.59 0.10
N LEU A 225 3.57 14.43 -0.99
CA LEU A 225 4.89 13.77 -0.97
C LEU A 225 5.94 14.57 -0.20
N SER A 226 5.88 15.92 -0.23
CA SER A 226 6.79 16.74 0.59
C SER A 226 6.63 16.50 2.08
N ARG A 227 5.41 16.18 2.56
CA ARG A 227 5.14 15.81 3.95
C ARG A 227 5.54 14.37 4.23
N LEU A 228 5.06 13.43 3.41
CA LEU A 228 5.30 12.01 3.61
C LEU A 228 6.81 11.66 3.58
N TYR A 229 7.55 12.15 2.60
CA TYR A 229 8.95 11.75 2.41
C TYR A 229 9.91 12.27 3.48
N ARG A 230 9.50 13.25 4.30
CA ARG A 230 10.30 13.72 5.45
C ARG A 230 10.40 12.67 6.55
N PHE A 231 9.42 11.78 6.64
CA PHE A 231 9.37 10.70 7.62
C PHE A 231 10.23 9.49 7.22
N TYR A 232 10.60 9.38 5.94
CA TYR A 232 11.41 8.25 5.47
C TYR A 232 12.85 8.32 6.01
N ARG A 233 13.27 7.22 6.64
CA ARG A 233 14.63 6.99 7.14
C ARG A 233 15.30 5.93 6.28
N TRP A 234 16.64 5.92 6.24
CA TRP A 234 17.43 4.95 5.48
C TRP A 234 17.01 3.49 5.75
N ARG A 235 16.75 3.15 7.02
CA ARG A 235 16.30 1.81 7.41
C ARG A 235 14.97 1.38 6.79
N HIS A 236 14.05 2.31 6.54
CA HIS A 236 12.76 2.03 5.90
C HIS A 236 12.98 1.64 4.43
N LEU A 237 13.82 2.39 3.71
CA LEU A 237 14.15 2.07 2.33
C LEU A 237 15.03 0.82 2.20
N GLN A 238 15.87 0.54 3.20
CA GLN A 238 16.63 -0.71 3.26
C GLN A 238 15.71 -1.92 3.45
N TYR A 239 14.63 -1.77 4.22
CA TYR A 239 13.61 -2.79 4.36
C TYR A 239 12.87 -3.02 3.02
N ALA A 240 12.36 -1.95 2.39
CA ALA A 240 11.72 -2.03 1.07
C ALA A 240 12.61 -2.69 0.01
N SER A 241 13.89 -2.30 -0.05
CA SER A 241 14.86 -2.84 -1.01
C SER A 241 14.99 -4.36 -0.93
N ARG A 242 14.97 -4.94 0.28
CA ARG A 242 15.02 -6.40 0.45
C ARG A 242 13.80 -7.10 -0.12
N MET A 243 12.62 -6.50 0.03
CA MET A 243 11.36 -7.05 -0.50
C MET A 243 11.31 -6.90 -2.02
N LEU A 244 11.60 -5.72 -2.55
CA LEU A 244 11.56 -5.46 -3.99
C LEU A 244 12.55 -6.34 -4.76
N LEU A 245 13.76 -6.56 -4.24
CA LEU A 245 14.74 -7.47 -4.85
C LEU A 245 14.20 -8.90 -4.96
N ARG A 246 13.53 -9.41 -3.93
CA ARG A 246 12.93 -10.76 -3.96
C ARG A 246 11.75 -10.85 -4.91
N THR A 247 10.95 -9.79 -5.05
CA THR A 247 9.86 -9.72 -6.04
C THR A 247 10.36 -9.95 -7.45
N ILE A 248 11.52 -9.39 -7.79
CA ILE A 248 12.13 -9.53 -9.11
C ILE A 248 13.03 -10.77 -9.25
N ASP A 249 12.95 -11.70 -8.30
CA ASP A 249 13.73 -12.94 -8.24
C ASP A 249 15.25 -12.74 -8.09
N LEU A 250 15.67 -11.65 -7.46
CA LEU A 250 17.06 -11.40 -7.08
C LEU A 250 17.30 -11.69 -5.60
N ARG A 251 18.43 -12.33 -5.30
CA ARG A 251 18.88 -12.53 -3.93
C ARG A 251 19.25 -11.18 -3.31
N ALA A 252 18.62 -10.84 -2.19
CA ALA A 252 18.90 -9.61 -1.44
C ALA A 252 20.24 -9.68 -0.67
N THR A 253 21.36 -9.65 -1.39
CA THR A 253 22.71 -9.59 -0.80
C THR A 253 22.95 -8.21 -0.17
N PRO A 254 23.83 -8.07 0.85
CA PRO A 254 24.07 -6.78 1.51
C PRO A 254 24.46 -5.65 0.53
N VAL A 255 25.31 -5.97 -0.46
CA VAL A 255 25.76 -5.00 -1.47
C VAL A 255 24.59 -4.56 -2.36
N LEU A 256 23.80 -5.49 -2.89
CA LEU A 256 22.70 -5.16 -3.78
C LEU A 256 21.60 -4.39 -3.05
N VAL A 257 21.29 -4.79 -1.80
CA VAL A 257 20.36 -4.05 -0.94
C VAL A 257 20.84 -2.62 -0.72
N TRP A 258 22.13 -2.42 -0.42
CA TRP A 258 22.69 -1.09 -0.22
C TRP A 258 22.59 -0.23 -1.50
N LEU A 259 22.92 -0.77 -2.67
CA LEU A 259 22.82 -0.05 -3.95
C LEU A 259 21.38 0.37 -4.27
N VAL A 260 20.42 -0.54 -4.12
CA VAL A 260 19.00 -0.23 -4.33
C VAL A 260 18.51 0.80 -3.30
N THR A 261 18.93 0.65 -2.04
CA THR A 261 18.58 1.61 -0.98
C THR A 261 19.11 3.00 -1.30
N LEU A 262 20.33 3.11 -1.81
CA LEU A 262 20.93 4.37 -2.25
C LEU A 262 20.13 5.01 -3.39
N GLY A 263 19.71 4.21 -4.37
CA GLY A 263 18.87 4.66 -5.47
C GLY A 263 17.52 5.19 -4.98
N LEU A 264 16.81 4.42 -4.15
CA LEU A 264 15.54 4.83 -3.56
C LEU A 264 15.69 6.08 -2.67
N TRP A 265 16.75 6.15 -1.87
CA TRP A 265 17.03 7.30 -1.01
C TRP A 265 17.26 8.56 -1.83
N SER A 266 18.05 8.46 -2.88
CA SER A 266 18.28 9.56 -3.82
C SER A 266 16.98 10.02 -4.47
N ALA A 267 16.14 9.08 -4.94
CA ALA A 267 14.84 9.39 -5.54
C ALA A 267 13.91 10.10 -4.56
N VAL A 268 13.75 9.58 -3.34
CA VAL A 268 12.95 10.20 -2.26
C VAL A 268 13.44 11.61 -1.94
N ARG A 269 14.76 11.82 -1.84
CA ARG A 269 15.35 13.13 -1.53
C ARG A 269 15.17 14.13 -2.67
N VAL A 270 15.42 13.72 -3.91
CA VAL A 270 15.21 14.57 -5.09
C VAL A 270 13.74 14.95 -5.22
N ARG A 271 12.83 13.97 -5.12
CA ARG A 271 11.38 14.21 -5.23
C ARG A 271 10.87 15.09 -4.09
N SER A 272 11.38 14.92 -2.86
CA SER A 272 11.08 15.78 -1.71
C SER A 272 11.57 17.21 -1.93
N MET A 273 12.81 17.39 -2.42
CA MET A 273 13.36 18.71 -2.73
C MET A 273 12.53 19.42 -3.80
N MET A 274 12.24 18.75 -4.92
CA MET A 274 11.40 19.30 -5.99
C MET A 274 10.00 19.69 -5.50
N ALA A 275 9.41 18.84 -4.64
CA ALA A 275 8.10 19.08 -4.05
C ALA A 275 8.10 20.33 -3.14
N ASN A 276 9.13 20.48 -2.30
CA ASN A 276 9.29 21.65 -1.42
C ASN A 276 9.48 22.94 -2.24
N VAL A 277 10.33 22.92 -3.28
CA VAL A 277 10.53 24.09 -4.17
C VAL A 277 9.21 24.47 -4.85
N ALA A 278 8.47 23.49 -5.36
CA ALA A 278 7.17 23.75 -5.99
C ALA A 278 6.10 24.26 -5.01
N ALA A 279 6.20 23.91 -3.73
CA ALA A 279 5.30 24.43 -2.69
C ALA A 279 5.63 25.87 -2.27
N LEU A 280 6.86 26.34 -2.47
CA LEU A 280 7.28 27.72 -2.20
C LEU A 280 6.87 28.72 -3.29
N ILE A 281 6.62 28.25 -4.52
CA ILE A 281 6.18 29.08 -5.66
C ILE A 281 4.65 29.22 -5.66
N TRP A 282 4.07 29.36 -4.47
CA TRP A 282 2.63 29.56 -4.25
C TRP A 282 2.31 31.03 -4.05
#